data_AF-A0AAE7STJ9-F1
#
_entry.id   AF-A0AAE7STJ9-F1
#
_cell.length_a   1.000
_cell.length_b   1.000
_cell.length_c   1.000
_cell.angle_alpha   90.00
_cell.angle_beta   90.00
_cell.angle_gamma   90.00
#
_symmetry.space_group_name_H-M   'P 1'
#
loop_
_entity.id
_entity.type
_entity.pdbx_description
1 polymer ?
#
loop_
_entity_poly.entity_id
_entity_poly.type
_entity_poly.pdbx_seq_one_letter_code
_entity_poly.pdbx_strand_id
1 'polypeptide(L)' 'MLSTSKDATGLRFTLNIGDLPAETFVVSGFTLHEQFSSLFTLELDAASAKPSVEFRSVLDNVATLTILFVQSWKSKVGVS' A
#
# COMPACT_ATOMS: atom_id res chain seq x y z
N MET A 1 -12.84 -5.52 -19.64
CA MET A 1 -11.38 -5.70 -19.82
C MET A 1 -10.68 -4.81 -18.83
N LEU A 2 -9.97 -5.39 -17.87
CA LEU A 2 -9.24 -4.68 -16.81
C LEU A 2 -8.19 -3.77 -17.46
N SER A 3 -8.31 -2.46 -17.26
CA SER A 3 -7.25 -1.53 -17.61
C SER A 3 -6.14 -1.70 -16.58
N THR A 4 -5.22 -2.63 -16.84
CA THR A 4 -3.93 -2.68 -16.16
C THR A 4 -3.19 -1.41 -16.56
N SER A 5 -3.25 -0.39 -15.70
CA SER A 5 -2.53 0.86 -15.87
C SER A 5 -1.03 0.59 -16.03
N LYS A 6 -0.58 0.58 -17.28
CA LYS A 6 0.65 1.19 -17.79
C LYS A 6 1.68 1.50 -16.69
N ASP A 7 2.69 0.63 -16.57
CA ASP A 7 4.02 0.87 -15.98
C ASP A 7 4.09 2.11 -15.06
N ALA A 8 3.42 2.04 -13.91
CA ALA A 8 3.46 3.14 -12.96
C ALA A 8 4.87 3.22 -12.35
N THR A 9 5.63 4.23 -12.74
CA THR A 9 6.91 4.55 -12.12
C THR A 9 6.68 5.53 -10.98
N GLY A 10 7.20 5.25 -9.79
CA GLY A 10 7.04 6.11 -8.62
C GLY A 10 6.91 5.32 -7.33
N LEU A 11 6.45 6.00 -6.28
CA LEU A 11 6.17 5.37 -4.99
C LEU A 11 4.84 4.60 -5.05
N ARG A 12 4.88 3.36 -4.58
CA ARG A 12 3.72 2.51 -4.38
C ARG A 12 3.54 2.27 -2.89
N PHE A 13 2.34 2.55 -2.41
CA PHE A 13 1.92 2.33 -1.04
C PHE A 13 0.94 1.18 -1.00
N THR A 14 1.17 0.19 -0.16
CA THR A 14 0.24 -0.93 0.05
C THR A 14 -0.01 -1.14 1.54
N LEU A 15 -1.22 -1.56 1.87
CA LEU A 15 -1.65 -1.82 3.24
C LEU A 15 -2.17 -3.25 3.36
N ASN A 16 -1.54 -4.01 4.25
CA ASN A 16 -1.95 -5.37 4.60
C ASN A 16 -2.42 -5.37 6.05
N ILE A 17 -3.60 -5.92 6.32
CA ILE A 17 -4.18 -5.98 7.66
C ILE A 17 -4.68 -7.40 7.91
N GLY A 18 -4.08 -8.09 8.89
CA GLY A 18 -4.40 -9.49 9.20
C GLY A 18 -4.39 -10.36 7.94
N ASP A 19 -5.47 -11.13 7.75
CA ASP A 19 -5.66 -12.03 6.61
C ASP A 19 -6.49 -11.41 5.46
N LEU A 20 -6.74 -10.10 5.50
CA LEU A 20 -7.49 -9.43 4.43
C LEU A 20 -6.68 -9.42 3.11
N PRO A 21 -7.34 -9.62 1.95
CA PRO A 21 -6.68 -9.49 0.66
C PRO A 21 -6.00 -8.13 0.51
N ALA A 22 -4.80 -8.09 -0.07
CA ALA A 22 -3.96 -6.88 -0.14
C ALA A 22 -4.60 -5.72 -0.93
N GLU A 23 -5.51 -6.04 -1.84
CA GLU A 23 -6.30 -5.09 -2.62
C GLU A 23 -7.56 -4.59 -1.91
N THR A 24 -7.79 -4.99 -0.65
CA THR A 24 -8.97 -4.58 0.12
C THR A 24 -8.95 -3.08 0.42
N PHE A 25 -7.78 -2.52 0.66
CA PHE A 25 -7.61 -1.10 0.96
C PHE A 25 -6.62 -0.44 0.00
N VAL A 26 -6.94 0.79 -0.40
CA VAL A 26 -6.02 1.71 -1.06
C VAL A 26 -5.63 2.77 -0.04
N VAL A 27 -4.33 3.04 0.07
CA VAL A 27 -3.79 4.08 0.97
C VAL A 27 -3.96 5.45 0.29
N SER A 28 -4.69 6.35 0.94
CA SER A 28 -4.87 7.74 0.47
C SER A 28 -3.97 8.74 1.20
N GLY A 29 -3.53 8.41 2.41
CA GLY A 29 -2.67 9.25 3.23
C GLY A 29 -2.11 8.47 4.42
N PHE A 30 -1.01 8.95 4.97
CA PHE A 30 -0.47 8.42 6.22
C PHE A 30 0.40 9.47 6.93
N THR A 31 0.48 9.36 8.25
CA THR A 31 1.40 10.12 9.09
C THR A 31 2.13 9.15 10.02
N LEU A 32 3.46 9.19 10.02
CA LEU A 32 4.29 8.39 10.91
C LEU A 32 4.94 9.31 11.96
N HIS A 33 4.67 9.01 13.23
CA HIS A 33 5.34 9.62 14.36
C HIS A 33 6.29 8.59 14.99
N GLU A 34 7.60 8.82 14.85
CA GLU A 34 8.62 7.93 15.41
C GLU A 34 9.70 8.72 16.15
N GLN A 35 10.25 8.10 17.21
CA GLN A 35 11.33 8.66 18.01
C GLN A 35 12.19 7.54 18.59
N PHE A 36 13.49 7.79 18.78
CA PHE A 36 14.40 6.82 19.38
C PHE A 36 13.91 6.37 20.77
N SER A 37 13.95 5.07 21.01
CA SER A 37 13.56 4.43 22.28
C SER A 37 12.12 4.72 22.71
N SER A 38 11.24 5.04 21.76
CA SER A 38 9.81 5.24 21.98
C SER A 38 9.00 4.38 21.00
N LEU A 39 7.75 4.08 21.37
CA LEU A 39 6.83 3.45 20.43
C LEU A 39 6.51 4.42 19.30
N PHE A 40 6.43 3.91 18.07
CA PHE A 40 5.94 4.69 16.95
C PHE A 40 4.40 4.70 16.94
N THR A 41 3.82 5.71 16.31
CA THR A 41 2.40 5.75 15.95
C THR A 41 2.27 5.95 14.45
N LEU A 42 1.50 5.08 13.80
CA LEU A 42 1.20 5.17 12.37
C LEU A 42 -0.30 5.44 12.19
N GLU A 43 -0.61 6.61 11.64
CA GLU A 43 -1.96 6.99 11.24
C GLU A 43 -2.14 6.71 9.75
N LEU A 44 -3.24 6.08 9.36
CA LEU A 44 -3.52 5.66 7.99
C LEU A 44 -4.90 6.14 7.55
N ASP A 45 -4.94 6.86 6.44
CA ASP A 45 -6.17 7.09 5.69
C ASP A 45 -6.26 6.05 4.58
N ALA A 46 -7.28 5.21 4.63
CA ALA A 46 -7.49 4.14 3.68
C ALA A 46 -8.93 4.13 3.15
N ALA A 47 -9.07 3.86 1.85
CA ALA A 47 -10.35 3.69 1.18
C ALA A 47 -10.53 2.23 0.74
N SER A 48 -11.75 1.71 0.81
CA SER A 48 -12.10 0.40 0.27
C SER A 48 -13.22 0.51 -0.76
N ALA A 49 -13.12 -0.28 -1.84
CA ALA A 49 -14.24 -0.48 -2.76
C ALA A 49 -15.29 -1.46 -2.21
N LYS A 50 -14.99 -2.19 -1.12
CA LYS A 50 -15.93 -3.11 -0.46
C LYS A 50 -16.80 -2.30 0.51
N PRO A 51 -18.13 -2.34 0.37
CA PRO A 51 -19.04 -1.52 1.20
C PRO A 51 -19.17 -2.01 2.66
N SER A 52 -18.77 -3.25 2.95
CA SER A 52 -18.97 -3.88 4.26
C SER A 52 -17.75 -4.67 4.70
N VAL A 53 -16.67 -3.97 5.07
CA VAL A 53 -15.53 -4.60 5.75
C VAL A 53 -15.85 -4.69 7.24
N GLU A 54 -15.86 -5.91 7.78
CA GLU A 54 -16.13 -6.15 9.20
C GLU A 54 -15.03 -5.53 10.08
N PHE A 55 -15.38 -4.67 11.03
CA PHE A 55 -14.40 -4.00 11.90
C PHE A 55 -13.52 -4.98 12.68
N ARG A 56 -14.06 -6.15 13.05
CA ARG A 56 -13.31 -7.20 13.75
C ARG A 56 -12.18 -7.81 12.91
N SER A 57 -12.24 -7.68 11.59
CA SER A 57 -11.17 -8.11 10.68
C SER A 57 -10.05 -7.07 10.55
N VAL A 58 -10.25 -5.87 11.09
CA VAL A 58 -9.32 -4.74 11.02
C VAL A 58 -8.72 -4.43 12.39
N LEU A 59 -9.56 -4.34 13.43
CA LEU A 59 -9.14 -4.08 14.81
C LEU A 59 -8.33 -5.25 15.36
N ASP A 60 -7.37 -4.94 16.25
CA ASP A 60 -6.47 -5.91 16.91
C ASP A 60 -5.69 -6.82 15.95
N ASN A 61 -5.61 -6.44 14.67
CA ASN A 61 -4.82 -7.13 13.66
C ASN A 61 -3.53 -6.35 13.38
N VAL A 62 -2.48 -7.08 13.01
CA VAL A 62 -1.24 -6.45 12.55
C VAL A 62 -1.52 -5.75 11.22
N ALA A 63 -1.25 -4.44 11.18
CA ALA A 63 -1.31 -3.62 9.99
C ALA A 63 0.11 -3.31 9.51
N THR A 64 0.39 -3.55 8.23
CA THR A 64 1.68 -3.29 7.60
C THR A 64 1.50 -2.32 6.44
N LEU A 65 2.09 -1.13 6.55
CA LEU A 65 2.27 -0.20 5.44
C LEU A 65 3.60 -0.52 4.74
N THR A 66 3.56 -0.78 3.44
CA THR A 66 4.75 -1.01 2.61
C THR A 66 4.88 0.13 1.60
N ILE A 67 6.08 0.69 1.51
CA ILE A 67 6.43 1.78 0.59
C ILE A 67 7.53 1.28 -0.35
N LEU A 68 7.22 1.17 -1.64
CA LEU A 68 8.15 0.70 -2.67
C LEU A 68 8.37 1.75 -3.74
N PHE A 69 9.61 1.94 -4.17
CA PHE A 69 9.90 2.69 -5.39
C PHE A 69 9.88 1.73 -6.58
N VAL A 70 8.89 1.88 -7.45
CA VAL A 70 8.75 1.11 -8.68
C VAL A 70 9.37 1.88 -9.83
N GLN A 71 10.32 1.28 -10.53
CA GLN A 71 10.92 1.83 -11.74
C GLN A 71 10.70 0.87 -12.91
N SER A 72 10.29 1.43 -14.05
CA SER A 72 10.13 0.69 -15.29
C SER A 72 11.47 0.69 -16.03
N TRP A 73 12.04 -0.50 -16.23
CA TRP A 73 13.28 -0.65 -16.96
C TRP A 73 13.00 -0.73 -18.46
N LYS A 74 13.44 0.28 -19.22
CA LYS A 74 13.30 0.28 -20.68
C LYS A 74 14.57 -0.29 -21.32
N SER A 75 14.52 -1.55 -21.75
CA SER A 75 15.60 -2.15 -22.54
C SER A 75 15.74 -1.42 -23.88
N LYS A 76 16.93 -0.86 -24.15
CA LYS A 76 17.29 -0.30 -25.45
C LYS A 76 18.07 -1.37 -26.21
N VAL A 77 17.35 -2.27 -26.87
CA VAL A 77 17.96 -3.13 -27.90
C VAL A 77 18.29 -2.26 -29.11
N GLY A 78 19.53 -1.75 -29.13
CA GLY A 78 20.14 -1.19 -30.32
C GLY A 78 20.51 -2.34 -31.25
N VAL A 79 19.81 -2.43 -32.38
CA VAL A 79 20.22 -3.28 -33.50
C VAL A 79 21.27 -2.46 -34.26
N SER A 80 22.51 -2.97 -34.31
CA SER A 80 23.57 -2.50 -35.22
C SER A 80 23.30 -2.96 -36.65
#